data_AF-I5BRS9-F1
#
_entry.id   AF-I5BRS9-F1
#
_cell.length_a   1.000
_cell.length_b   1.000
_cell.length_c   1.000
_cell.angle_alpha   90.00
_cell.angle_beta   90.00
_cell.angle_gamma   90.00
#
_symmetry.space_group_name_H-M   'P 1'
#
loop_
_entity.id
_entity.type
_entity.pdbx_description
1 polymer ?
#
loop_
_entity_poly.entity_id
_entity_poly.type
_entity_poly.pdbx_seq_one_letter_code
_entity_poly.pdbx_strand_id
1 'polypeptide(L)'
;MKHLPIYNKEYRDLLLDFKLYLERTGYNKGSREALPSCLREFFYRMEGLGIHGLDGIMPGHILEHWEYLRTRPSQRGGSLGESQINHHLYALKTFMNFREAVGDLESNPFGALAFPKPEHPPRKVLSTEEIKALYGACETLRDHAMLSLFYGCG
;
A
#
# COMPACT_ATOMS: atom_id res chain seq x y z
N MET A 1 -6.70 -9.70 3.54
CA MET A 1 -5.24 -9.96 3.38
C MET A 1 -4.59 -10.28 4.73
N LYS A 2 -4.89 -9.53 5.80
CA LYS A 2 -4.38 -9.77 7.17
C LYS A 2 -4.49 -11.21 7.70
N HIS A 3 -5.50 -11.97 7.26
CA HIS A 3 -5.78 -13.33 7.74
C HIS A 3 -5.31 -14.45 6.79
N LEU A 4 -4.56 -14.13 5.73
CA LEU A 4 -4.03 -15.19 4.86
C LEU A 4 -3.08 -16.09 5.67
N PRO A 5 -3.26 -17.41 5.66
CA PRO A 5 -2.35 -18.31 6.38
C PRO A 5 -0.98 -18.27 5.72
N ILE A 6 0.09 -18.22 6.51
CA ILE A 6 1.46 -18.42 6.03
C ILE A 6 2.02 -19.54 6.89
N TYR A 7 2.36 -20.68 6.28
CA TYR A 7 2.87 -21.85 7.00
C TYR A 7 4.38 -21.79 7.13
N ASN A 8 5.05 -21.19 6.16
CA ASN A 8 6.47 -20.90 6.18
C ASN A 8 6.85 -20.03 7.39
N LYS A 9 7.74 -20.56 8.24
CA LYS A 9 8.24 -19.85 9.43
C LYS A 9 9.07 -18.62 9.04
N GLU A 10 9.93 -18.73 8.03
CA GLU A 10 10.78 -17.63 7.58
C GLU A 10 9.96 -16.41 7.16
N TYR A 11 8.92 -16.62 6.34
CA TYR A 11 8.03 -15.52 5.94
C TYR A 11 7.27 -14.89 7.11
N ARG A 12 6.92 -15.65 8.16
CA ARG A 12 6.33 -15.06 9.37
C ARG A 12 7.33 -14.18 10.12
N ASP A 13 8.56 -14.64 10.25
CA ASP A 13 9.64 -13.90 10.92
C ASP A 13 9.97 -12.62 10.13
N LEU A 14 10.09 -12.70 8.80
CA LEU A 14 10.32 -11.56 7.91
C LEU A 14 9.19 -10.51 8.00
N LEU A 15 7.94 -10.93 8.14
CA LEU A 15 6.82 -9.99 8.33
C LEU A 15 6.89 -9.27 9.68
N LEU A 16 7.33 -9.96 10.74
CA LEU A 16 7.52 -9.36 12.05
C LEU A 16 8.67 -8.35 12.02
N ASP A 17 9.80 -8.73 11.42
CA ASP A 17 10.96 -7.86 11.24
C ASP A 17 10.61 -6.62 10.43
N PHE A 18 9.85 -6.79 9.34
CA PHE A 18 9.39 -5.66 8.55
C PHE A 18 8.51 -4.70 9.36
N LYS A 19 7.61 -5.23 10.19
CA LYS A 19 6.78 -4.40 11.08
C LYS A 19 7.62 -3.60 12.08
N LEU A 20 8.62 -4.24 12.69
CA LEU A 20 9.56 -3.58 13.61
C LEU A 20 10.42 -2.53 12.91
N TYR A 21 10.86 -2.81 11.68
CA TYR A 21 11.57 -1.84 10.85
C TYR A 21 10.73 -0.59 10.57
N LEU A 22 9.46 -0.76 10.16
CA LEU A 22 8.55 0.35 9.92
C LEU A 22 8.30 1.19 11.19
N GLU A 23 8.22 0.54 12.35
CA GLU A 23 8.14 1.24 13.65
C GLU A 23 9.38 2.07 13.93
N ARG A 24 10.56 1.47 13.81
CA ARG A 24 11.84 2.15 14.12
C ARG A 24 12.14 3.31 13.16
N THR A 25 11.65 3.23 11.93
CA THR A 25 11.83 4.29 10.92
C THR A 25 10.74 5.35 10.96
N GLY A 26 9.83 5.30 11.94
CA GLY A 26 8.86 6.37 12.20
C GLY A 26 7.59 6.32 11.34
N TYR A 27 7.28 5.18 10.70
CA TYR A 27 6.01 5.05 9.97
C TYR A 27 4.82 5.14 10.93
N ASN A 28 3.76 5.82 10.48
CA ASN A 28 2.52 5.92 11.25
C ASN A 28 1.87 4.55 11.46
N LYS A 29 1.01 4.45 12.49
CA LYS A 29 0.32 3.19 12.86
C LYS A 29 -0.46 2.55 11.69
N GLY A 30 -1.10 3.37 10.84
CA GLY A 30 -1.83 2.88 9.68
C GLY A 30 -0.92 2.14 8.70
N SER A 31 0.21 2.75 8.31
CA SER A 31 1.19 2.15 7.41
C SER A 31 1.85 0.91 8.01
N ARG A 32 2.16 0.92 9.31
CA ARG A 32 2.72 -0.25 10.03
C ARG A 32 1.81 -1.47 10.01
N GLU A 33 0.51 -1.26 9.89
CA GLU A 33 -0.48 -2.34 9.80
C GLU A 33 -0.83 -2.71 8.35
N ALA A 34 -0.79 -1.74 7.44
CA ALA A 34 -1.15 -1.94 6.04
C ALA A 34 -0.04 -2.60 5.23
N LEU A 35 1.20 -2.11 5.32
CA LEU A 35 2.30 -2.59 4.47
C LEU A 35 2.64 -4.06 4.72
N PRO A 36 2.79 -4.55 5.97
CA PRO A 36 2.99 -5.98 6.20
C PRO A 36 1.79 -6.81 5.75
N SER A 37 0.56 -6.27 5.79
CA SER A 37 -0.61 -6.99 5.27
C SER A 37 -0.58 -7.15 3.75
N CYS A 38 -0.05 -6.18 3.01
CA CYS A 38 0.14 -6.29 1.55
C CYS A 38 1.26 -7.28 1.24
N LEU A 39 2.38 -7.20 1.95
CA LEU A 39 3.50 -8.14 1.81
C LEU A 39 3.09 -9.58 2.13
N ARG A 40 2.21 -9.77 3.12
CA ARG A 40 1.66 -11.08 3.48
C ARG A 40 0.95 -11.77 2.32
N GLU A 41 0.22 -11.03 1.48
CA GLU A 41 -0.43 -11.61 0.30
C GLU A 41 0.58 -12.05 -0.76
N PHE A 42 1.66 -11.30 -0.92
CA PHE A 42 2.77 -11.71 -1.78
C PHE A 42 3.43 -13.00 -1.28
N PHE A 43 3.80 -13.08 0.01
CA PHE A 43 4.40 -14.28 0.57
C PHE A 43 3.49 -15.51 0.53
N TYR A 44 2.19 -15.33 0.77
CA TYR A 44 1.22 -16.40 0.58
C TYR A 44 1.27 -16.97 -0.85
N ARG A 45 1.38 -16.10 -1.86
CA ARG A 45 1.52 -16.54 -3.26
C ARG A 45 2.87 -17.19 -3.55
N MET A 46 3.97 -16.66 -3.01
CA MET A 46 5.30 -17.26 -3.18
C MET A 46 5.34 -18.68 -2.59
N GLU A 47 4.77 -18.86 -1.40
CA GLU A 47 4.66 -20.17 -0.76
C GLU A 47 3.83 -21.15 -1.59
N GLY A 48 2.72 -20.69 -2.20
CA GLY A 48 1.92 -21.50 -3.12
C GLY A 48 2.62 -21.88 -4.42
N LEU A 49 3.65 -21.13 -4.83
CA LEU A 49 4.52 -21.42 -5.98
C LEU A 49 5.75 -22.28 -5.60
N GLY A 50 5.87 -22.71 -4.34
CA GLY A 50 7.01 -23.49 -3.85
C GLY A 50 8.26 -22.65 -3.56
N ILE A 51 8.14 -21.32 -3.51
CA ILE A 51 9.23 -20.40 -3.19
C ILE A 51 9.16 -20.14 -1.69
N HIS A 52 10.17 -20.61 -0.96
CA HIS A 52 10.16 -20.61 0.51
C HIS A 52 11.21 -19.71 1.17
N GLY A 53 11.99 -18.95 0.39
CA GLY A 53 13.01 -18.05 0.93
C GLY A 53 13.25 -16.86 0.01
N LEU A 54 13.94 -15.86 0.52
CA LEU A 54 14.24 -14.63 -0.23
C LEU A 54 15.09 -14.88 -1.48
N ASP A 55 16.03 -15.83 -1.43
CA ASP A 55 16.94 -16.16 -2.54
C ASP A 55 16.19 -16.69 -3.78
N GLY A 56 15.01 -17.27 -3.58
CA GLY A 56 14.16 -17.75 -4.68
C GLY A 56 13.30 -16.67 -5.31
N ILE A 57 13.29 -15.44 -4.79
CA ILE A 57 12.44 -14.37 -5.28
C ILE A 57 13.12 -13.65 -6.45
N MET A 58 12.62 -13.89 -7.65
CA MET A 58 13.08 -13.25 -8.88
C MET A 58 12.17 -12.06 -9.27
N PRO A 59 12.67 -11.11 -10.09
CA PRO A 59 11.86 -10.01 -10.63
C PRO A 59 10.57 -10.49 -11.33
N GLY A 60 10.62 -11.63 -12.01
CA GLY A 60 9.45 -12.25 -12.67
C GLY A 60 8.30 -12.55 -11.70
N HIS A 61 8.59 -13.02 -10.49
CA HIS A 61 7.57 -13.31 -9.48
C HIS A 61 6.86 -12.04 -8.99
N ILE A 62 7.57 -10.91 -8.95
CA ILE A 62 6.99 -9.61 -8.59
C ILE A 62 6.06 -9.13 -9.71
N LEU A 63 6.46 -9.29 -10.98
CA LEU A 63 5.63 -8.98 -12.14
C LEU A 63 4.36 -9.85 -12.19
N GLU A 64 4.49 -11.16 -11.98
CA GLU A 64 3.35 -12.07 -11.88
C GLU A 64 2.44 -11.75 -10.69
N HIS A 65 3.00 -11.25 -9.60
CA HIS A 65 2.21 -10.75 -8.48
C HIS A 65 1.44 -9.49 -8.86
N TRP A 66 2.08 -8.55 -9.53
CA TRP A 66 1.43 -7.35 -10.02
C TRP A 66 0.28 -7.64 -10.99
N GLU A 67 0.46 -8.55 -11.95
CA GLU A 67 -0.62 -8.93 -12.88
C GLU A 67 -1.79 -9.64 -12.18
N TYR A 68 -1.49 -10.47 -11.19
CA TYR A 68 -2.51 -11.04 -10.32
C TYR A 68 -3.31 -9.97 -9.57
N LEU A 69 -2.64 -8.95 -9.01
CA LEU A 69 -3.32 -7.88 -8.27
C LEU A 69 -4.33 -7.12 -9.15
N ARG A 70 -4.07 -7.02 -10.46
CA ARG A 70 -4.97 -6.37 -11.43
C ARG A 70 -6.21 -7.19 -11.77
N THR A 71 -6.14 -8.51 -11.62
CA THR A 71 -7.19 -9.44 -12.03
C THR A 71 -7.99 -9.99 -10.86
N ARG A 72 -7.41 -10.05 -9.66
CA ARG A 72 -8.11 -10.58 -8.48
C ARG A 72 -9.24 -9.67 -8.00
N PRO A 73 -10.33 -10.26 -7.47
CA PRO A 73 -11.43 -9.48 -6.90
C PRO A 73 -10.98 -8.76 -5.63
N SER A 74 -11.51 -7.56 -5.42
CA SER A 74 -11.41 -6.80 -4.18
C SER A 74 -12.21 -7.47 -3.07
N GLN A 75 -11.85 -7.21 -1.80
CA GLN A 75 -12.62 -7.73 -0.67
C GLN A 75 -14.03 -7.11 -0.55
N ARG A 76 -14.27 -5.98 -1.23
CA ARG A 76 -15.53 -5.24 -1.23
C ARG A 76 -16.37 -5.48 -2.49
N GLY A 77 -15.98 -6.47 -3.31
CA GLY A 77 -16.55 -6.68 -4.65
C GLY A 77 -15.84 -5.84 -5.73
N GLY A 78 -15.95 -6.26 -6.99
CA GLY A 78 -15.25 -5.64 -8.12
C GLY A 78 -13.74 -5.89 -8.12
N SER A 79 -12.99 -5.14 -8.93
CA SER A 79 -11.53 -5.25 -9.05
C SER A 79 -10.79 -4.41 -8.01
N LEU A 80 -9.53 -4.73 -7.77
CA LEU A 80 -8.66 -3.92 -6.92
C LEU A 80 -8.35 -2.57 -7.61
N GLY A 81 -8.54 -1.46 -6.90
CA GLY A 81 -8.23 -0.14 -7.44
C GLY A 81 -6.72 0.11 -7.58
N GLU A 82 -6.31 0.95 -8.54
CA GLU A 82 -4.90 1.24 -8.83
C GLU A 82 -4.12 1.73 -7.61
N SER A 83 -4.74 2.58 -6.78
CA SER A 83 -4.12 3.07 -5.55
C SER A 83 -3.76 1.92 -4.58
N GLN A 84 -4.60 0.89 -4.50
CA GLN A 84 -4.33 -0.28 -3.67
C GLN A 84 -3.21 -1.13 -4.30
N ILE A 85 -3.23 -1.36 -5.61
CA ILE A 85 -2.16 -2.08 -6.32
C ILE A 85 -0.81 -1.38 -6.08
N ASN A 86 -0.77 -0.05 -6.20
CA ASN A 86 0.43 0.73 -5.93
C ASN A 86 0.87 0.63 -4.46
N HIS A 87 -0.07 0.50 -3.51
CA HIS A 87 0.26 0.27 -2.11
C HIS A 87 0.94 -1.09 -1.88
N HIS A 88 0.53 -2.14 -2.60
CA HIS A 88 1.22 -3.43 -2.59
C HIS A 88 2.64 -3.34 -3.16
N LEU A 89 2.80 -2.67 -4.32
CA LEU A 89 4.11 -2.46 -4.92
C LEU A 89 5.03 -1.64 -4.01
N TYR A 90 4.49 -0.62 -3.35
CA TYR A 90 5.22 0.17 -2.37
C TYR A 90 5.66 -0.65 -1.16
N ALA A 91 4.80 -1.54 -0.65
CA ALA A 91 5.16 -2.46 0.43
C ALA A 91 6.32 -3.40 0.01
N LEU A 92 6.25 -3.97 -1.20
CA LEU A 92 7.29 -4.83 -1.75
C LEU A 92 8.61 -4.07 -1.93
N LYS A 93 8.58 -2.91 -2.57
CA LYS A 93 9.76 -2.05 -2.75
C LYS A 93 10.41 -1.72 -1.41
N THR A 94 9.61 -1.28 -0.44
CA THR A 94 10.11 -0.88 0.88
C THR A 94 10.73 -2.06 1.61
N PHE A 95 10.10 -3.24 1.53
CA PHE A 95 10.62 -4.46 2.13
C PHE A 95 11.93 -4.92 1.47
N MET A 96 11.99 -4.99 0.14
CA MET A 96 13.20 -5.43 -0.56
C MET A 96 14.37 -4.48 -0.32
N ASN A 97 14.12 -3.16 -0.34
CA ASN A 97 15.14 -2.16 0.02
C ASN A 97 15.61 -2.33 1.47
N PHE A 98 14.71 -2.66 2.39
CA PHE A 98 15.07 -2.95 3.77
C PHE A 98 15.99 -4.18 3.85
N ARG A 99 15.64 -5.30 3.19
CA ARG A 99 16.45 -6.53 3.19
C ARG A 99 17.81 -6.36 2.52
N GLU A 100 17.87 -5.61 1.43
CA GLU A 100 19.13 -5.20 0.78
C GLU A 100 19.99 -4.37 1.74
N ALA A 101 19.41 -3.39 2.44
CA ALA A 101 20.15 -2.51 3.35
C ALA A 101 20.74 -3.24 4.57
N VAL A 102 20.13 -4.34 5.02
CA VAL A 102 20.66 -5.17 6.12
C VAL A 102 21.58 -6.30 5.63
N GLY A 103 21.77 -6.45 4.31
CA GLY A 103 22.70 -7.41 3.71
C GLY A 103 22.12 -8.80 3.46
N ASP A 104 20.80 -8.98 3.53
CA ASP A 104 20.14 -10.28 3.33
C ASP A 104 19.82 -10.58 1.86
N LEU A 105 20.02 -9.61 0.97
CA LEU A 105 19.85 -9.77 -0.47
C LEU A 105 21.17 -9.41 -1.16
N GLU A 106 21.73 -10.34 -1.92
CA GLU A 106 22.86 -10.05 -2.80
C GLU A 106 22.47 -9.06 -3.92
N SER A 107 21.22 -9.14 -4.38
CA SER A 107 20.64 -8.24 -5.38
C SER A 107 19.16 -8.05 -5.11
N ASN A 108 18.70 -6.80 -5.21
CA ASN A 108 17.30 -6.45 -4.98
C ASN A 108 16.43 -6.77 -6.21
N PRO A 109 15.54 -7.78 -6.15
CA PRO A 109 14.73 -8.20 -7.30
C PRO A 109 13.70 -7.14 -7.73
N PHE A 110 13.40 -6.16 -6.88
CA PHE A 110 12.53 -5.04 -7.23
C PHE A 110 13.28 -3.93 -7.98
N GLY A 111 14.61 -3.81 -7.78
CA GLY A 111 15.40 -2.67 -8.27
C GLY A 111 15.39 -2.48 -9.79
N ALA A 112 15.27 -3.57 -10.54
CA ALA A 112 15.22 -3.56 -12.01
C ALA A 112 13.80 -3.33 -12.59
N LEU A 113 12.78 -3.26 -11.74
CA LEU A 113 11.38 -3.19 -12.19
C LEU A 113 10.86 -1.75 -12.27
N ALA A 114 10.16 -1.45 -13.35
CA ALA A 114 9.43 -0.21 -13.53
C ALA A 114 7.93 -0.50 -13.69
N PHE A 115 7.10 0.14 -12.87
CA PHE A 115 5.65 0.02 -12.90
C PHE A 115 5.03 1.33 -13.37
N PRO A 116 3.87 1.29 -14.06
CA PRO A 116 3.16 2.49 -14.44
C PRO A 116 2.75 3.28 -13.18
N LYS A 117 2.85 4.60 -13.25
CA LYS A 117 2.34 5.47 -12.17
C LYS A 117 0.81 5.42 -12.19
N PRO A 118 0.14 5.33 -11.03
CA PRO A 118 -1.31 5.39 -10.99
C PRO A 118 -1.79 6.74 -11.53
N GLU A 119 -2.82 6.70 -12.38
CA GLU A 119 -3.46 7.91 -12.85
C GLU A 119 -4.47 8.36 -11.80
N HIS A 120 -4.31 9.59 -11.31
CA HIS A 120 -5.27 10.18 -10.40
C HIS A 120 -6.18 11.11 -11.19
N PRO A 121 -7.51 10.91 -11.16
CA PRO A 121 -8.41 11.88 -11.74
C PRO A 121 -8.15 13.24 -11.07
N PRO A 122 -8.15 14.34 -11.82
CA PRO A 122 -7.93 15.66 -11.25
C PRO A 122 -8.99 15.90 -10.17
N ARG A 123 -8.55 16.39 -9.01
CA ARG A 123 -9.49 16.76 -7.94
C ARG A 123 -10.44 17.82 -8.48
N LYS A 124 -11.75 17.62 -8.31
CA LYS A 124 -12.71 18.69 -8.61
C LYS A 124 -12.50 19.80 -7.59
N VAL A 125 -12.02 20.94 -8.06
CA VAL A 125 -11.91 22.17 -7.27
C VAL A 125 -13.21 22.94 -7.41
N LEU A 126 -13.82 23.31 -6.29
CA LEU A 126 -15.07 24.09 -6.29
C LEU A 126 -14.80 25.53 -6.74
N SER A 127 -15.70 26.08 -7.55
CA SER A 127 -15.67 27.51 -7.90
C SER A 127 -16.06 28.39 -6.70
N THR A 128 -15.77 29.69 -6.76
CA THR A 128 -16.19 30.65 -5.74
C THR A 128 -17.72 30.64 -5.54
N GLU A 129 -18.48 30.46 -6.61
CA GLU A 129 -19.94 30.36 -6.60
C GLU A 129 -20.40 29.07 -5.91
N GLU A 130 -19.79 27.93 -6.22
CA GLU A 130 -20.06 26.65 -5.56
C GLU A 130 -19.70 26.71 -4.06
N ILE A 131 -18.61 27.40 -3.69
CA ILE A 131 -18.23 27.63 -2.29
C ILE A 131 -19.29 28.50 -1.59
N LYS A 132 -19.72 29.61 -2.21
CA LYS A 132 -20.80 30.45 -1.64
C LYS A 132 -22.10 29.67 -1.45
N ALA A 133 -22.46 28.82 -2.41
CA ALA A 133 -23.61 27.95 -2.31
C ALA A 133 -23.47 26.94 -1.16
N LEU A 134 -22.26 26.38 -0.95
CA LEU A 134 -21.96 25.49 0.16
C LEU A 134 -22.13 26.18 1.53
N TYR A 135 -21.64 27.42 1.66
CA TYR A 135 -21.88 28.24 2.86
C TYR A 135 -23.37 28.55 3.06
N GLY A 136 -24.10 28.86 1.98
CA GLY A 136 -25.54 29.11 2.03
C GLY A 136 -26.39 27.90 2.42
N ALA A 137 -25.85 26.68 2.27
CA ALA A 137 -26.50 25.43 2.66
C ALA A 137 -26.23 25.01 4.12
N CYS A 138 -25.47 25.80 4.90
CA CYS A 138 -25.21 25.50 6.31
C CYS A 138 -26.47 25.73 7.16
N GLU A 139 -26.93 24.70 7.86
CA GLU A 139 -28.10 24.78 8.75
C GLU A 139 -27.73 25.31 10.14
N THR A 140 -26.47 25.12 10.56
CA THR A 140 -26.01 25.52 11.90
C THR A 140 -24.78 26.42 11.87
N LEU A 141 -24.59 27.20 12.94
CA LEU A 141 -23.36 27.98 13.16
C LEU A 141 -22.12 27.08 13.23
N ARG A 142 -22.29 25.82 13.64
CA ARG A 142 -21.20 24.84 13.69
C ARG A 142 -20.72 24.48 12.28
N ASP A 143 -21.63 24.22 11.35
CA ASP A 143 -21.28 23.89 9.96
C ASP A 143 -20.54 25.05 9.30
N HIS A 144 -21.05 26.27 9.50
CA HIS A 144 -20.42 27.48 9.00
C HIS A 144 -19.01 27.67 9.60
N ALA A 145 -18.86 27.51 10.92
CA ALA A 145 -17.57 27.63 11.57
C ALA A 145 -16.57 26.57 11.08
N MET A 146 -17.03 25.33 10.86
CA MET A 146 -16.20 24.26 10.29
C MET A 146 -15.70 24.62 8.88
N LEU A 147 -16.59 25.10 7.99
CA LEU A 147 -16.16 25.53 6.65
C LEU A 147 -15.17 26.69 6.72
N SER A 148 -15.40 27.67 7.59
CA SER A 148 -14.49 28.81 7.78
C SER A 148 -13.12 28.39 8.27
N LEU A 149 -13.04 27.43 9.20
CA LEU A 149 -11.78 26.88 9.67
C LEU A 149 -11.05 26.13 8.54
N PHE A 150 -11.73 25.23 7.83
CA PHE A 150 -11.09 24.45 6.75
C PHE A 150 -10.63 25.31 5.57
N TYR A 151 -11.41 26.31 5.14
CA TYR A 151 -11.02 27.17 4.02
C TYR A 151 -10.09 28.32 4.45
N GLY A 152 -10.18 28.79 5.69
CA GLY A 152 -9.38 29.92 6.19
C GLY A 152 -8.02 29.51 6.75
N CYS A 153 -7.87 28.28 7.25
CA CYS A 153 -6.65 27.80 7.89
C CYS A 153 -5.95 26.66 7.16
N GLY A 154 -6.59 26.07 6.14
CA GLY A 154 -6.10 24.86 5.45
C GLY A 154 -6.27 23.60 6.28
#